data_AF-A0A2S1JT59-F1
#
_entry.id   AF-A0A2S1JT59-F1
#
_cell.length_a   1.000
_cell.length_b   1.000
_cell.length_c   1.000
_cell.angle_alpha   90.00
_cell.angle_beta   90.00
_cell.angle_gamma   90.00
#
_symmetry.space_group_name_H-M   'P 1'
#
loop_
_entity.id
_entity.type
_entity.pdbx_description
1 polymer ?
#
loop_
_entity_poly.entity_id
_entity_poly.type
_entity_poly.pdbx_seq_one_letter_code
_entity_poly.pdbx_strand_id
1 'polypeptide(L)'
;MDLTISILGHALTAIAALLAIHGKTWDEAQVGLRRVTRTGGIAAGVAVVGLALSIFQTVDKYQEKAAYKEYAISKIEKGWSNLFVPFEALHYQVTGNKPKKGDHVEFAELVLGDNLLSAFDKLDFKAVHRFPKFGTVGNMVCSQTLTGMGMISRYVDEYSDHLDLKIKAAIEEMQSMPAFSTLIRFGGCPGIKGRSLDAPDRYKGQFDTPEMRAYLRSLIDFQELLK
;
A
#
# COMPACT_ATOMS: atom_id res chain seq x y z
N MET A 1 13.41 -2.72 -20.22
CA MET A 1 13.33 -2.60 -21.69
C MET A 1 14.01 -1.29 -22.10
N ASP A 2 14.94 -1.34 -23.05
CA ASP A 2 16.05 -0.39 -23.15
C ASP A 2 15.69 1.04 -23.58
N LEU A 3 16.42 2.00 -23.00
CA LEU A 3 16.50 3.42 -23.37
C LEU A 3 16.58 3.63 -24.89
N THR A 4 17.18 2.68 -25.60
CA THR A 4 17.36 2.65 -27.05
C THR A 4 16.03 2.70 -27.82
N ILE A 5 14.98 1.99 -27.39
CA ILE A 5 13.70 1.98 -28.10
C ILE A 5 13.00 3.34 -27.94
N SER A 6 13.14 3.99 -26.78
CA SER A 6 12.52 5.31 -26.51
C SER A 6 13.17 6.39 -27.35
N ILE A 7 14.51 6.37 -27.40
CA ILE A 7 15.31 7.24 -28.27
C ILE A 7 14.96 6.98 -29.74
N LEU A 8 14.80 5.72 -30.15
CA LEU A 8 14.43 5.37 -31.53
C LEU A 8 13.06 5.94 -31.92
N GLY A 9 12.05 5.81 -31.04
CA GLY A 9 10.71 6.32 -31.29
C GLY A 9 10.70 7.83 -31.52
N HIS A 10 11.39 8.58 -30.67
CA HIS A 10 11.51 10.04 -30.75
C HIS A 10 12.37 10.49 -31.95
N ALA A 11 13.44 9.76 -32.24
CA ALA A 11 14.29 10.03 -33.40
C ALA A 11 13.53 9.79 -34.71
N LEU A 12 12.71 8.74 -34.79
CA LEU A 12 11.89 8.46 -35.98
C LEU A 12 10.82 9.54 -36.19
N THR A 13 10.12 9.98 -35.14
CA THR A 13 9.17 11.12 -35.27
C THR A 13 9.87 12.41 -35.65
N ALA A 14 11.08 12.69 -35.14
CA ALA A 14 11.88 13.84 -35.54
C ALA A 14 12.32 13.75 -37.02
N ILE A 15 12.77 12.58 -37.48
CA ILE A 15 13.13 12.34 -38.88
C ILE A 15 11.91 12.51 -39.79
N ALA A 16 10.73 12.00 -39.39
CA ALA A 16 9.50 12.20 -40.14
C ALA A 16 9.12 13.68 -40.24
N ALA A 17 9.26 14.46 -39.15
CA ALA A 17 9.03 15.89 -39.16
C ALA A 17 10.01 16.63 -40.08
N LEU A 18 11.29 16.26 -40.07
CA LEU A 18 12.31 16.84 -40.96
C LEU A 18 12.03 16.53 -42.44
N LEU A 19 11.65 15.29 -42.75
CA LEU A 19 11.24 14.87 -44.09
C LEU A 19 9.96 15.58 -44.55
N ALA A 20 9.04 15.87 -43.62
CA ALA A 20 7.82 16.60 -43.91
C ALA A 20 8.06 18.09 -44.18
N ILE A 21 9.01 18.71 -43.47
CA ILE A 21 9.37 20.13 -43.61
C ILE A 21 10.20 20.36 -44.89
N HIS A 22 11.17 19.48 -45.19
CA HIS A 22 12.10 19.68 -46.31
C HIS A 22 11.67 18.98 -47.60
N GLY A 23 10.82 17.95 -47.51
CA GLY A 23 10.34 17.22 -48.68
C GLY A 23 9.09 17.85 -49.28
N LYS A 24 8.95 17.82 -50.62
CA LYS A 24 7.64 17.98 -51.26
C LYS A 24 6.78 16.78 -50.88
N THR A 25 6.01 16.89 -49.80
CA THR A 25 5.12 15.82 -49.29
C THR A 25 3.76 15.81 -49.97
N TRP A 26 3.44 16.91 -50.65
CA TRP A 26 2.15 17.16 -51.28
C TRP A 26 2.32 17.63 -52.72
N ASP A 27 1.63 16.98 -53.66
CA ASP A 27 1.53 17.38 -55.06
C ASP A 27 0.16 18.01 -55.32
N GLU A 28 0.13 19.32 -55.58
CA GLU A 28 -1.12 20.06 -55.80
C GLU A 28 -1.84 19.67 -57.10
N ALA A 29 -1.12 19.13 -58.09
CA ALA A 29 -1.64 18.79 -59.41
C ALA A 29 -2.41 17.45 -59.45
N GLN A 30 -2.26 16.62 -58.41
CA GLN A 30 -2.97 15.35 -58.27
C GLN A 30 -4.25 15.53 -57.46
N VAL A 31 -5.13 14.53 -57.44
CA VAL A 31 -6.39 14.53 -56.65
C VAL A 31 -6.46 13.29 -55.75
N GLY A 32 -7.00 13.45 -54.54
CA GLY A 32 -7.17 12.36 -53.57
C GLY A 32 -5.85 11.82 -52.99
N LEU A 33 -5.80 10.53 -52.68
CA LEU A 33 -4.62 9.86 -52.09
C LEU A 33 -3.36 9.92 -52.99
N ARG A 34 -3.51 10.15 -54.29
CA ARG A 34 -2.37 10.35 -55.22
C ARG A 34 -1.64 11.68 -55.04
N ARG A 35 -2.18 12.62 -54.25
CA ARG A 35 -1.48 13.86 -53.83
C ARG A 35 -0.28 13.60 -52.94
N VAL A 36 -0.26 12.45 -52.24
CA VAL A 36 0.85 12.09 -51.37
C VAL A 36 2.02 11.65 -52.24
N THR A 37 3.09 12.43 -52.24
CA THR A 37 4.32 12.06 -52.95
C THR A 37 4.98 10.84 -52.29
N ARG A 38 5.92 10.20 -52.98
CA ARG A 38 6.71 9.10 -52.39
C ARG A 38 7.39 9.52 -51.07
N THR A 39 7.87 10.75 -50.98
CA THR A 39 8.47 11.31 -49.77
C THR A 39 7.43 11.52 -48.66
N GLY A 40 6.24 12.02 -48.99
CA GLY A 40 5.13 12.13 -48.05
C GLY A 40 4.67 10.77 -47.51
N GLY A 41 4.63 9.74 -48.37
CA GLY A 41 4.32 8.37 -47.97
C GLY A 41 5.37 7.78 -47.03
N ILE A 42 6.66 8.02 -47.29
CA ILE A 42 7.75 7.60 -46.39
C ILE A 42 7.66 8.33 -45.05
N ALA A 43 7.46 9.65 -45.05
CA ALA A 43 7.33 10.44 -43.81
C ALA A 43 6.13 9.96 -42.97
N ALA A 44 4.98 9.70 -43.61
CA ALA A 44 3.81 9.13 -42.94
C ALA A 44 4.09 7.73 -42.38
N GLY A 45 4.75 6.85 -43.14
CA GLY A 45 5.13 5.52 -42.68
C GLY A 45 6.05 5.55 -41.45
N VAL A 46 7.07 6.41 -41.48
CA VAL A 46 7.99 6.60 -40.34
C VAL A 46 7.25 7.15 -39.12
N ALA A 47 6.33 8.11 -39.31
CA ALA A 47 5.52 8.66 -38.23
C ALA A 47 4.61 7.60 -37.58
N VAL A 48 3.96 6.76 -38.38
CA VAL A 48 3.12 5.66 -37.88
C VAL A 48 3.94 4.65 -37.08
N VAL A 49 5.13 4.27 -37.56
CA VAL A 49 6.02 3.35 -36.83
C VAL A 49 6.49 3.97 -35.51
N GLY A 50 6.90 5.25 -35.51
CA GLY A 50 7.30 5.96 -34.30
C GLY A 50 6.16 6.06 -33.27
N LEU A 51 4.94 6.39 -33.73
CA LEU A 51 3.76 6.43 -32.88
C LEU A 51 3.42 5.06 -32.29
N ALA A 52 3.45 4.00 -33.11
CA ALA A 52 3.20 2.64 -32.65
C ALA A 52 4.19 2.23 -31.56
N LEU A 53 5.49 2.47 -31.76
CA LEU A 53 6.52 2.20 -30.76
C LEU A 53 6.28 2.96 -29.45
N SER A 54 5.93 4.25 -29.53
CA SER A 54 5.61 5.06 -28.35
C SER A 54 4.39 4.55 -27.59
N ILE A 55 3.35 4.11 -28.30
CA ILE A 55 2.15 3.51 -27.69
C ILE A 55 2.53 2.21 -26.99
N PHE A 56 3.25 1.31 -27.66
CA PHE A 56 3.69 0.04 -27.07
C PHE A 56 4.50 0.26 -25.79
N GLN A 57 5.43 1.22 -25.77
CA GLN A 57 6.20 1.55 -24.57
C GLN A 57 5.35 2.11 -23.44
N THR A 58 4.37 2.95 -23.79
CA THR A 58 3.47 3.54 -22.79
C THR A 58 2.62 2.44 -22.16
N VAL A 59 2.11 1.51 -22.96
CA VAL A 59 1.34 0.35 -22.48
C VAL A 59 2.20 -0.56 -21.60
N ASP A 60 3.43 -0.88 -22.02
CA ASP A 60 4.34 -1.74 -21.26
C ASP A 60 4.70 -1.13 -19.90
N LYS A 61 5.08 0.16 -19.88
CA LYS A 61 5.32 0.90 -18.62
C LYS A 61 4.08 1.00 -17.74
N TYR A 62 2.90 1.14 -18.34
CA TYR A 62 1.64 1.17 -17.60
C TYR A 62 1.36 -0.18 -16.94
N GLN A 63 1.55 -1.29 -17.68
CA GLN A 63 1.38 -2.65 -17.15
C GLN A 63 2.39 -2.95 -16.04
N GLU A 64 3.66 -2.59 -16.24
CA GLU A 64 4.71 -2.71 -15.23
C GLU A 64 4.35 -1.92 -13.96
N LYS A 65 3.95 -0.64 -14.10
CA LYS A 65 3.52 0.20 -12.97
C LYS A 65 2.30 -0.38 -12.25
N ALA A 66 1.33 -0.92 -12.99
CA ALA A 66 0.15 -1.55 -12.41
C ALA A 66 0.51 -2.81 -11.62
N ALA A 67 1.38 -3.66 -12.16
CA ALA A 67 1.85 -4.88 -11.49
C ALA A 67 2.61 -4.57 -10.19
N TYR A 68 3.50 -3.57 -10.21
CA TYR A 68 4.21 -3.13 -9.00
C TYR A 68 3.27 -2.53 -7.96
N LYS A 69 2.28 -1.74 -8.38
CA LYS A 69 1.24 -1.21 -7.49
C LYS A 69 0.45 -2.34 -6.83
N GLU A 70 -0.04 -3.31 -7.60
CA GLU A 70 -0.81 -4.45 -7.10
C GLU A 70 0.02 -5.29 -6.11
N TYR A 71 1.29 -5.55 -6.45
CA TYR A 71 2.21 -6.24 -5.56
C TYR A 71 2.44 -5.48 -4.25
N ALA A 72 2.67 -4.17 -4.33
CA ALA A 72 2.85 -3.32 -3.16
C ALA A 72 1.61 -3.33 -2.26
N ILE A 73 0.41 -3.14 -2.83
CA ILE A 73 -0.86 -3.20 -2.11
C ILE A 73 -1.03 -4.55 -1.40
N SER A 74 -0.83 -5.67 -2.10
CA SER A 74 -0.94 -7.01 -1.48
C SER A 74 0.00 -7.20 -0.28
N LYS A 75 1.18 -6.56 -0.31
CA LYS A 75 2.13 -6.63 0.81
C LYS A 75 1.78 -5.67 1.94
N ILE A 76 1.26 -4.48 1.62
CA ILE A 76 0.73 -3.51 2.57
C ILE A 76 -0.47 -4.12 3.30
N GLU A 77 -1.41 -4.75 2.59
CA GLU A 77 -2.54 -5.48 3.16
C GLU A 77 -2.11 -6.56 4.15
N LYS A 78 -1.07 -7.34 3.83
CA LYS A 78 -0.50 -8.32 4.76
C LYS A 78 0.06 -7.67 6.03
N GLY A 79 0.74 -6.53 5.89
CA GLY A 79 1.22 -5.76 7.02
C GLY A 79 0.06 -5.20 7.86
N TRP A 80 -0.99 -4.71 7.20
CA TRP A 80 -2.20 -4.19 7.81
C TRP A 80 -2.97 -5.27 8.59
N SER A 81 -3.17 -6.46 8.01
CA SER A 81 -3.74 -7.61 8.72
C SER A 81 -2.98 -7.96 10.01
N ASN A 82 -1.65 -7.82 10.03
CA ASN A 82 -0.88 -8.06 11.25
C ASN A 82 -1.23 -7.06 12.37
N LEU A 83 -1.63 -5.83 12.03
CA LEU A 83 -2.05 -4.83 13.04
C LEU A 83 -3.33 -5.25 13.77
N PHE A 84 -4.14 -6.12 13.17
CA PHE A 84 -5.38 -6.65 13.77
C PHE A 84 -5.18 -7.87 14.67
N VAL A 85 -4.09 -8.62 14.49
CA VAL A 85 -3.82 -9.85 15.25
C VAL A 85 -3.94 -9.67 16.78
N PRO A 86 -3.44 -8.57 17.38
CA PRO A 86 -3.62 -8.35 18.81
C PRO A 86 -5.10 -8.26 19.21
N PHE A 87 -5.91 -7.54 18.44
CA PHE A 87 -7.34 -7.37 18.72
C PHE A 87 -8.11 -8.67 18.53
N GLU A 88 -7.81 -9.44 17.49
CA GLU A 88 -8.40 -10.77 17.26
C GLU A 88 -8.11 -11.74 18.40
N ALA A 89 -6.88 -11.70 18.91
CA ALA A 89 -6.46 -12.51 20.03
C ALA A 89 -7.19 -12.11 21.32
N LEU A 90 -7.36 -10.81 21.59
CA LEU A 90 -8.12 -10.32 22.74
C LEU A 90 -9.61 -10.65 22.61
N HIS A 91 -10.19 -10.53 21.42
CA HIS A 91 -11.55 -10.97 21.14
C HIS A 91 -11.75 -12.45 21.49
N TYR A 92 -10.82 -13.31 21.09
CA TYR A 92 -10.86 -14.73 21.44
C TYR A 92 -10.82 -14.96 22.95
N GLN A 93 -10.02 -14.19 23.69
CA GLN A 93 -9.97 -14.29 25.16
C GLN A 93 -11.29 -13.86 25.82
N VAL A 94 -11.95 -12.81 25.31
CA VAL A 94 -13.21 -12.32 25.87
C VAL A 94 -14.38 -13.26 25.54
N THR A 95 -14.46 -13.73 24.30
CA THR A 95 -15.65 -14.40 23.77
C THR A 95 -15.53 -15.92 23.69
N GLY A 96 -14.31 -16.47 23.75
CA GLY A 96 -14.02 -17.86 23.43
C GLY A 96 -14.15 -18.20 21.94
N ASN A 97 -14.57 -17.24 21.09
CA ASN A 97 -14.85 -17.44 19.68
C ASN A 97 -13.76 -16.80 18.83
N LYS A 98 -13.18 -17.60 17.93
CA LYS A 98 -12.18 -17.08 17.00
C LYS A 98 -12.92 -16.25 15.94
N PRO A 99 -12.46 -15.01 15.66
CA PRO A 99 -13.08 -14.22 14.59
C PRO A 99 -13.00 -14.95 13.25
N LYS A 100 -14.03 -14.76 12.42
CA LYS A 100 -14.04 -15.31 11.06
C LYS A 100 -12.85 -14.71 10.30
N LYS A 101 -12.15 -15.56 9.55
CA LYS A 101 -11.07 -15.09 8.69
C LYS A 101 -11.65 -14.29 7.53
N GLY A 102 -11.04 -13.15 7.22
CA GLY A 102 -11.15 -12.53 5.89
C GLY A 102 -11.71 -11.11 5.87
N ASP A 103 -12.47 -10.69 6.88
CA ASP A 103 -12.98 -9.32 6.94
C ASP A 103 -12.53 -8.61 8.22
N HIS A 104 -11.34 -8.02 8.14
CA HIS A 104 -10.77 -7.26 9.24
C HIS A 104 -11.50 -5.91 9.45
N VAL A 105 -12.22 -5.39 8.45
CA VAL A 105 -13.02 -4.16 8.59
C VAL A 105 -14.28 -4.46 9.39
N GLU A 106 -15.04 -5.49 9.02
CA GLU A 106 -16.21 -5.95 9.80
C GLU A 106 -15.79 -6.27 11.25
N PHE A 107 -14.63 -6.92 11.41
CA PHE A 107 -14.08 -7.18 12.75
C PHE A 107 -13.73 -5.89 13.51
N ALA A 108 -13.12 -4.90 12.86
CA ALA A 108 -12.78 -3.62 13.48
C ALA A 108 -14.04 -2.86 13.93
N GLU A 109 -15.08 -2.84 13.09
CA GLU A 109 -16.37 -2.24 13.41
C GLU A 109 -17.04 -2.91 14.60
N LEU A 110 -17.00 -4.25 14.65
CA LEU A 110 -17.46 -5.03 15.79
C LEU A 110 -16.69 -4.66 17.07
N VAL A 111 -15.36 -4.57 17.01
CA VAL A 111 -14.53 -4.15 18.16
C VAL A 111 -14.89 -2.73 18.63
N LEU A 112 -15.16 -1.81 17.70
CA LEU A 112 -15.55 -0.43 18.01
C LEU A 112 -16.97 -0.32 18.61
N GLY A 113 -17.90 -1.16 18.16
CA GLY A 113 -19.32 -1.12 18.53
C GLY A 113 -19.68 -1.87 19.83
N ASP A 114 -19.13 -3.06 20.08
CA ASP A 114 -19.72 -4.02 21.03
C ASP A 114 -19.21 -3.94 22.48
N ASN A 115 -18.84 -2.77 23.00
CA ASN A 115 -18.16 -2.65 24.31
C ASN A 115 -16.92 -3.56 24.46
N LEU A 116 -16.40 -4.08 23.34
CA LEU A 116 -15.31 -5.06 23.31
C LEU A 116 -14.02 -4.44 23.81
N LEU A 117 -13.76 -3.18 23.46
CA LEU A 117 -12.65 -2.42 24.03
C LEU A 117 -12.72 -2.34 25.56
N SER A 118 -13.91 -2.08 26.12
CA SER A 118 -14.13 -2.07 27.57
C SER A 118 -13.96 -3.47 28.18
N ALA A 119 -14.27 -4.54 27.44
CA ALA A 119 -14.03 -5.91 27.86
C ALA A 119 -12.54 -6.26 27.83
N PHE A 120 -11.78 -5.77 26.84
CA PHE A 120 -10.33 -5.93 26.76
C PHE A 120 -9.64 -5.33 27.98
N ASP A 121 -10.08 -4.15 28.42
CA ASP A 121 -9.54 -3.49 29.62
C ASP A 121 -9.79 -4.26 30.93
N LYS A 122 -10.78 -5.17 30.95
CA LYS A 122 -11.12 -5.98 32.11
C LYS A 122 -10.43 -7.35 32.13
N LEU A 123 -9.71 -7.70 31.07
CA LEU A 123 -8.98 -8.96 31.01
C LEU A 123 -7.90 -9.01 32.09
N ASP A 124 -7.76 -10.18 32.72
CA ASP A 124 -6.61 -10.49 33.55
C ASP A 124 -5.44 -10.89 32.64
N PHE A 125 -4.64 -9.90 32.23
CA PHE A 125 -3.49 -10.12 31.36
C PHE A 125 -2.38 -11.00 31.99
N LYS A 126 -2.43 -11.25 33.32
CA LYS A 126 -1.61 -12.28 33.97
C LYS A 126 -2.22 -13.67 33.82
N ALA A 127 -3.54 -13.81 33.77
CA ALA A 127 -4.17 -15.09 33.46
C ALA A 127 -4.10 -15.44 31.95
N VAL A 128 -3.99 -14.44 31.07
CA VAL A 128 -3.74 -14.61 29.62
C VAL A 128 -2.26 -14.95 29.38
N HIS A 129 -1.73 -15.96 30.09
CA HIS A 129 -0.39 -16.47 29.91
C HIS A 129 -0.42 -17.62 28.90
N ARG A 130 -0.29 -17.25 27.61
CA ARG A 130 0.38 -17.99 26.53
C ARG A 130 -0.44 -18.08 25.24
N PHE A 131 -0.06 -17.23 24.30
CA PHE A 131 -0.29 -17.50 22.90
C PHE A 131 0.81 -18.46 22.42
N PRO A 132 0.48 -19.63 21.84
CA PRO A 132 1.47 -20.63 21.44
C PRO A 132 2.61 -20.10 20.57
N LYS A 133 2.34 -19.05 19.79
CA LYS A 133 3.33 -18.41 18.89
C LYS A 133 4.09 -17.24 19.49
N PHE A 134 3.54 -16.55 20.49
CA PHE A 134 4.05 -15.25 20.95
C PHE A 134 4.50 -15.24 22.41
N GLY A 135 4.15 -16.27 23.18
CA GLY A 135 4.50 -16.38 24.60
C GLY A 135 3.65 -15.49 25.50
N THR A 136 3.65 -14.18 25.30
CA THR A 136 2.92 -13.21 26.16
C THR A 136 2.07 -12.26 25.31
N VAL A 137 1.08 -11.62 25.95
CA VAL A 137 0.27 -10.58 25.29
C VAL A 137 1.18 -9.43 24.85
N GLY A 138 2.12 -9.01 25.70
CA GLY A 138 3.06 -7.94 25.37
C GLY A 138 3.90 -8.26 24.13
N ASN A 139 4.48 -9.46 24.08
CA ASN A 139 5.25 -9.92 22.93
C ASN A 139 4.40 -10.03 21.66
N MET A 140 3.14 -10.47 21.77
CA MET A 140 2.21 -10.51 20.64
C MET A 140 1.94 -9.10 20.12
N VAL A 141 1.48 -8.18 20.97
CA VAL A 141 1.19 -6.79 20.59
C VAL A 141 2.43 -6.16 19.97
N CYS A 142 3.58 -6.27 20.64
CA CYS A 142 4.83 -5.75 20.13
C CYS A 142 5.19 -6.31 18.76
N SER A 143 5.29 -7.64 18.63
CA SER A 143 5.78 -8.28 17.41
C SER A 143 4.85 -8.02 16.24
N GLN A 144 3.54 -8.09 16.45
CA GLN A 144 2.56 -7.91 15.38
C GLN A 144 2.42 -6.45 14.96
N THR A 145 2.39 -5.51 15.91
CA THR A 145 2.34 -4.07 15.59
C THR A 145 3.61 -3.60 14.89
N LEU A 146 4.80 -3.99 15.37
CA LEU A 146 6.06 -3.61 14.73
C LEU A 146 6.26 -4.30 13.37
N THR A 147 5.95 -5.59 13.27
CA THR A 147 6.07 -6.31 11.99
C THR A 147 5.07 -5.77 10.97
N GLY A 148 3.82 -5.54 11.38
CA GLY A 148 2.78 -4.98 10.51
C GLY A 148 3.19 -3.60 9.99
N MET A 149 3.51 -2.67 10.90
CA MET A 149 3.90 -1.32 10.50
C MET A 149 5.23 -1.28 9.73
N GLY A 150 6.20 -2.12 10.12
CA GLY A 150 7.48 -2.23 9.41
C GLY A 150 7.31 -2.75 7.98
N MET A 151 6.42 -3.72 7.76
CA MET A 151 6.06 -4.18 6.42
C MET A 151 5.41 -3.07 5.62
N ILE A 152 4.37 -2.43 6.17
CA ILE A 152 3.65 -1.33 5.51
C ILE A 152 4.64 -0.22 5.09
N SER A 153 5.44 0.28 6.03
CA SER A 153 6.39 1.37 5.78
C SER A 153 7.41 0.99 4.72
N ARG A 154 8.02 -0.20 4.82
CA ARG A 154 9.01 -0.67 3.85
C ARG A 154 8.44 -0.69 2.44
N TYR A 155 7.23 -1.24 2.26
CA TYR A 155 6.61 -1.35 0.94
C TYR A 155 6.10 -0.01 0.42
N VAL A 156 5.70 0.91 1.29
CA VAL A 156 5.36 2.28 0.86
C VAL A 156 6.59 3.05 0.43
N ASP A 157 7.71 2.92 1.14
CA ASP A 157 8.95 3.60 0.76
C ASP A 157 9.53 3.00 -0.54
N GLU A 158 9.61 1.66 -0.62
CA GLU A 158 10.16 0.92 -1.77
C GLU A 158 9.36 1.17 -3.06
N TYR A 159 8.04 1.33 -2.96
CA TYR A 159 7.14 1.52 -4.11
C TYR A 159 6.49 2.91 -4.14
N SER A 160 7.12 3.91 -3.54
CA SER A 160 6.58 5.28 -3.41
C SER A 160 6.21 5.93 -4.76
N ASP A 161 6.96 5.66 -5.83
CA ASP A 161 6.67 6.15 -7.19
C ASP A 161 5.44 5.49 -7.86
N HIS A 162 4.96 4.40 -7.27
CA HIS A 162 3.86 3.58 -7.78
C HIS A 162 2.58 3.66 -6.93
N LEU A 163 2.66 4.24 -5.72
CA LEU A 163 1.54 4.34 -4.77
C LEU A 163 0.95 5.76 -4.73
N ASP A 164 -0.28 5.87 -4.23
CA ASP A 164 -0.91 7.17 -3.99
C ASP A 164 -0.27 7.84 -2.76
N LEU A 165 0.00 9.14 -2.85
CA LEU A 165 0.49 9.95 -1.73
C LEU A 165 -0.41 9.87 -0.50
N LYS A 166 -1.71 9.64 -0.68
CA LYS A 166 -2.68 9.43 0.40
C LYS A 166 -2.35 8.20 1.25
N ILE A 167 -1.87 7.12 0.65
CA ILE A 167 -1.48 5.90 1.38
C ILE A 167 -0.31 6.24 2.31
N LYS A 168 0.70 6.97 1.80
CA LYS A 168 1.84 7.40 2.61
C LYS A 168 1.42 8.32 3.76
N ALA A 169 0.59 9.32 3.48
CA ALA A 169 0.09 10.25 4.49
C ALA A 169 -0.70 9.52 5.60
N ALA A 170 -1.55 8.56 5.24
CA ALA A 170 -2.32 7.78 6.21
C ALA A 170 -1.41 6.92 7.12
N ILE A 171 -0.30 6.41 6.60
CA ILE A 171 0.67 5.65 7.40
C ILE A 171 1.41 6.56 8.37
N GLU A 172 1.89 7.71 7.91
CA GLU A 172 2.54 8.71 8.77
C GLU A 172 1.59 9.17 9.89
N GLU A 173 0.31 9.39 9.55
CA GLU A 173 -0.73 9.68 10.52
C GLU A 173 -0.88 8.56 11.55
N MET A 174 -1.11 7.31 11.11
CA MET A 174 -1.23 6.14 11.99
C MET A 174 -0.02 5.96 12.92
N GLN A 175 1.20 6.19 12.43
CA GLN A 175 2.42 6.09 13.22
C GLN A 175 2.54 7.20 14.27
N SER A 176 2.00 8.39 13.97
CA SER A 176 1.99 9.52 14.88
C SER A 176 0.92 9.39 15.98
N MET A 177 -0.04 8.47 15.82
CA MET A 177 -1.14 8.32 16.78
C MET A 177 -0.64 7.85 18.16
N PRO A 178 -1.14 8.44 19.26
CA PRO A 178 -0.76 8.02 20.61
C PRO A 178 -0.98 6.53 20.87
N ALA A 179 -2.07 5.96 20.38
CA ALA A 179 -2.39 4.55 20.54
C ALA A 179 -1.33 3.61 19.95
N PHE A 180 -0.77 3.95 18.77
CA PHE A 180 0.32 3.18 18.18
C PHE A 180 1.54 3.15 19.10
N SER A 181 1.94 4.32 19.62
CA SER A 181 3.06 4.43 20.55
C SER A 181 2.79 3.64 21.85
N THR A 182 1.56 3.68 22.35
CA THR A 182 1.08 2.98 23.54
C THR A 182 1.18 1.47 23.39
N LEU A 183 0.70 0.92 22.26
CA LEU A 183 0.78 -0.52 21.95
C LEU A 183 2.23 -1.01 21.96
N ILE A 184 3.15 -0.27 21.33
CA ILE A 184 4.57 -0.64 21.30
C ILE A 184 5.22 -0.44 22.69
N ARG A 185 4.86 0.63 23.42
CA ARG A 185 5.43 0.96 24.74
C ARG A 185 5.10 -0.10 25.78
N PHE A 186 3.87 -0.57 25.81
CA PHE A 186 3.43 -1.57 26.77
C PHE A 186 3.72 -3.00 26.33
N GLY A 187 3.99 -3.22 25.04
CA GLY A 187 4.42 -4.52 24.50
C GLY A 187 5.79 -5.01 24.94
N GLY A 188 6.59 -4.17 25.64
CA GLY A 188 7.88 -4.59 26.16
C GLY A 188 8.88 -4.99 25.08
N CYS A 189 8.80 -4.36 23.90
CA CYS A 189 9.60 -4.72 22.74
C CYS A 189 11.11 -4.79 23.05
N PRO A 190 11.75 -5.97 22.88
CA PRO A 190 13.18 -6.12 23.14
C PRO A 190 13.98 -5.19 22.20
N GLY A 191 14.95 -4.46 22.77
CA GLY A 191 15.79 -3.52 22.04
C GLY A 191 15.44 -2.03 22.21
N ILE A 192 14.29 -1.69 22.81
CA ILE A 192 13.97 -0.30 23.15
C ILE A 192 14.39 -0.01 24.60
N LYS A 193 15.46 0.77 24.78
CA LYS A 193 16.02 1.12 26.11
C LYS A 193 14.92 1.65 27.04
N GLY A 194 14.86 1.10 28.26
CA GLY A 194 13.94 1.54 29.33
C GLY A 194 12.57 0.85 29.38
N ARG A 195 12.30 -0.17 28.57
CA ARG A 195 11.04 -0.95 28.62
C ARG A 195 11.26 -2.27 29.36
N SER A 196 10.52 -2.49 30.45
CA SER A 196 10.56 -3.78 31.15
C SER A 196 9.86 -4.83 30.28
N LEU A 197 10.47 -6.00 30.21
CA LEU A 197 9.86 -7.21 29.67
C LEU A 197 8.56 -7.47 30.44
N ASP A 198 7.46 -7.49 29.72
CA ASP A 198 6.16 -8.01 30.14
C ASP A 198 5.60 -7.44 31.46
N ALA A 199 4.99 -6.25 31.38
CA ALA A 199 4.18 -5.70 32.46
C ALA A 199 2.69 -5.76 32.07
N PRO A 200 2.06 -6.96 32.16
CA PRO A 200 0.70 -7.20 31.66
C PRO A 200 -0.34 -6.24 32.23
N ASP A 201 -0.16 -5.79 33.48
CA ASP A 201 -1.06 -4.82 34.13
C ASP A 201 -1.09 -3.45 33.43
N ARG A 202 -0.07 -3.11 32.62
CA ARG A 202 -0.01 -1.83 31.91
C ARG A 202 -0.99 -1.72 30.75
N TYR A 203 -1.55 -2.84 30.30
CA TYR A 203 -2.59 -2.87 29.28
C TYR A 203 -3.98 -2.54 29.82
N LYS A 204 -4.16 -2.56 31.15
CA LYS A 204 -5.42 -2.23 31.78
C LYS A 204 -5.78 -0.76 31.55
N GLY A 205 -6.99 -0.53 31.02
CA GLY A 205 -7.49 0.82 30.75
C GLY A 205 -6.86 1.50 29.54
N GLN A 206 -6.22 0.74 28.64
CA GLN A 206 -5.56 1.28 27.45
C GLN A 206 -6.37 1.05 26.16
N PHE A 207 -7.32 0.13 26.17
CA PHE A 207 -8.10 -0.23 24.99
C PHE A 207 -9.35 0.62 24.83
N ASP A 208 -10.07 0.92 25.91
CA ASP A 208 -11.26 1.78 25.87
C ASP A 208 -10.92 3.26 26.07
N THR A 209 -10.08 3.77 25.16
CA THR A 209 -9.66 5.17 25.13
C THR A 209 -10.08 5.85 23.83
N PRO A 210 -10.31 7.17 23.81
CA PRO A 210 -10.56 7.92 22.57
C PRO A 210 -9.47 7.69 21.53
N GLU A 211 -8.21 7.60 21.96
CA GLU A 211 -7.05 7.41 21.10
C GLU A 211 -7.04 6.03 20.45
N MET A 212 -7.35 4.96 21.19
CA MET A 212 -7.43 3.61 20.62
C MET A 212 -8.59 3.49 19.64
N ARG A 213 -9.73 4.12 19.93
CA ARG A 213 -10.89 4.17 19.04
C ARG A 213 -10.55 4.92 17.75
N ALA A 214 -9.85 6.05 17.85
CA ALA A 214 -9.37 6.80 16.69
C ALA A 214 -8.39 5.97 15.85
N TYR A 215 -7.49 5.22 16.50
CA TYR A 215 -6.56 4.34 15.81
C TYR A 215 -7.23 3.20 15.05
N LEU A 216 -8.21 2.52 15.67
CA LEU A 216 -8.99 1.48 14.99
C LEU A 216 -9.80 2.02 13.80
N ARG A 217 -10.35 3.24 13.92
CA ARG A 217 -11.00 3.91 12.79
C ARG A 217 -10.03 4.20 11.66
N SER A 218 -8.85 4.73 11.98
CA SER A 218 -7.81 4.98 10.99
C SER A 218 -7.37 3.70 10.26
N LEU A 219 -7.34 2.56 10.96
CA LEU A 219 -7.10 1.26 10.31
C LEU A 219 -8.22 0.86 9.35
N ILE A 220 -9.48 1.15 9.66
CA ILE A 220 -10.62 0.92 8.76
C ILE A 220 -10.49 1.81 7.53
N ASP A 221 -10.34 3.12 7.73
CA ASP A 221 -10.22 4.12 6.67
C ASP A 221 -9.05 3.79 5.74
N PHE A 222 -7.94 3.30 6.30
CA PHE A 222 -6.78 2.88 5.52
C PHE A 222 -7.09 1.72 4.57
N GLN A 223 -7.93 0.76 4.98
CA GLN A 223 -8.31 -0.35 4.10
C GLN A 223 -9.15 0.12 2.92
N GLU A 224 -9.95 1.18 3.10
CA GLU A 224 -10.67 1.80 1.98
C GLU A 224 -9.74 2.46 0.98
N LEU A 225 -8.62 3.04 1.45
CA LEU A 225 -7.58 3.61 0.57
C LEU A 225 -6.81 2.56 -0.24
N LEU A 226 -6.83 1.30 0.18
CA LEU A 226 -6.18 0.19 -0.54
C LEU A 226 -7.03 -0.41 -1.66
N LYS A 227 -8.34 -0.12 -1.69
CA LYS A 227 -9.28 -0.55 -2.74
C LYS A 227 -9.22 0.36 -3.96
#